data_AF-J9GN64-F1
#
_entry.id   AF-J9GN64-F1
#
_cell.length_a   1.000
_cell.length_b   1.000
_cell.length_c   1.000
_cell.angle_alpha   90.00
_cell.angle_beta   90.00
_cell.angle_gamma   90.00
#
_symmetry.space_group_name_H-M   'P 1'
#
loop_
_entity.id
_entity.type
_entity.pdbx_description
1 polymer ?
#
loop_
_entity_poly.entity_id
_entity_poly.type
_entity_poly.pdbx_seq_one_letter_code
_entity_poly.pdbx_strand_id
1 'polypeptide(L)' 'MTDHTGIVQKCENSTVYTVEGNSGDTCRTKTYPVGSSVIYGYGIPAY' A
#
# COMPACT_ATOMS: atom_id res chain seq x y z
N MET A 1 -5.81 -4.16 14.84
CA MET A 1 -5.05 -2.90 14.95
C MET A 1 -3.89 -3.03 13.98
N THR A 2 -3.65 -2.05 13.12
CA THR A 2 -2.55 -2.07 12.14
C THR A 2 -1.48 -1.07 12.57
N ASP A 3 -0.22 -1.45 12.46
CA ASP A 3 0.97 -0.63 12.70
C ASP A 3 1.72 -0.30 11.39
N HIS A 4 1.24 -0.85 10.27
CA HIS A 4 1.88 -0.75 8.98
C HIS A 4 1.18 0.26 8.08
N THR A 5 1.98 1.01 7.31
CA THR A 5 1.52 1.91 6.26
C THR A 5 2.49 1.89 5.08
N GLY A 6 1.98 2.18 3.89
CA GLY A 6 2.74 2.22 2.65
C GLY A 6 2.34 3.41 1.79
N ILE A 7 3.18 3.73 0.79
CA ILE A 7 2.88 4.76 -0.20
C ILE A 7 2.31 4.07 -1.44
N VAL A 8 1.11 4.47 -1.86
CA VAL A 8 0.54 4.04 -3.14
C VAL A 8 1.29 4.74 -4.27
N GLN A 9 1.91 3.96 -5.15
CA GLN A 9 2.58 4.50 -6.35
C GLN A 9 1.61 4.65 -7.53
N LYS A 10 0.73 3.66 -7.71
CA LYS A 10 -0.32 3.66 -8.74
C LYS A 10 -1.42 2.64 -8.42
N CYS A 11 -2.56 2.79 -9.09
CA CYS A 11 -3.63 1.79 -9.13
C CYS A 11 -3.98 1.51 -10.60
N GLU A 12 -3.86 0.26 -11.01
CA GLU A 12 -4.05 -0.16 -12.41
C GLU A 12 -4.60 -1.58 -12.44
N ASN A 13 -5.54 -1.87 -13.34
CA ASN A 13 -6.13 -3.20 -13.52
C ASN A 13 -6.59 -3.85 -12.21
N SER A 14 -7.31 -3.09 -11.38
CA SER A 14 -7.78 -3.53 -10.05
C SER A 14 -6.67 -3.99 -9.11
N THR A 15 -5.44 -3.51 -9.32
CA THR A 15 -4.28 -3.77 -8.47
C THR A 15 -3.69 -2.45 -7.95
N VAL A 16 -3.49 -2.38 -6.65
CA VAL A 16 -2.79 -1.29 -5.97
C VAL A 16 -1.32 -1.66 -5.85
N TYR A 17 -0.46 -0.77 -6.35
CA TYR A 17 0.99 -0.90 -6.26
C TYR A 17 1.50 0.02 -5.17
N THR A 18 2.27 -0.53 -4.25
CA THR A 18 2.78 0.18 -3.08
C THR A 18 4.30 0.07 -3.00
N VAL A 19 4.94 1.08 -2.42
CA VAL A 19 6.27 0.94 -1.83
C VAL A 19 6.11 0.95 -0.32
N GLU A 20 6.64 -0.08 0.32
CA GLU A 20 6.51 -0.30 1.75
C GLU A 20 7.87 -0.57 2.37
N GLY A 21 8.11 0.03 3.54
CA GLY A 21 9.26 -0.28 4.38
C GLY A 21 9.05 -1.57 5.18
N ASN A 22 10.03 -1.91 6.01
CA ASN A 22 10.00 -3.05 6.94
C ASN A 22 9.57 -4.39 6.30
N SER A 23 9.80 -4.55 4.98
CA SER A 23 9.46 -5.75 4.24
C SER A 23 10.66 -6.69 4.21
N GLY A 24 11.07 -7.13 5.40
CA GLY A 24 12.36 -7.79 5.66
C GLY A 24 13.49 -6.76 5.71
N ASP A 25 13.37 -5.78 6.61
CA ASP A 25 14.33 -4.69 6.87
C ASP A 25 14.78 -3.88 5.64
N THR A 26 13.95 -3.88 4.60
CA THR A 26 14.23 -3.23 3.32
C THR A 26 12.95 -2.63 2.74
N CYS A 27 13.10 -1.61 1.90
CA CYS A 27 12.01 -1.08 1.09
C CYS A 27 11.73 -2.02 -0.07
N ARG A 28 10.47 -2.40 -0.28
CA ARG A 28 10.06 -3.28 -1.39
C ARG A 28 8.75 -2.82 -2.00
N THR A 29 8.58 -3.13 -3.27
CA THR A 29 7.28 -3.01 -3.93
C THR A 29 6.39 -4.18 -3.53
N LYS A 30 5.13 -3.88 -3.22
CA LYS A 30 4.08 -4.89 -3.06
C LYS A 30 2.85 -4.54 -3.86
N THR A 31 2.09 -5.57 -4.18
CA THR A 31 0.84 -5.45 -4.91
C THR A 31 -0.30 -6.08 -4.12
N TYR A 32 -1.46 -5.43 -4.19
CA TYR A 32 -2.67 -5.89 -3.53
C TYR A 32 -3.85 -5.73 -4.49
N PRO A 33 -4.83 -6.63 -4.48
CA PRO A 33 -6.08 -6.37 -5.19
C PRO A 33 -6.81 -5.18 -4.57
N VAL A 34 -7.51 -4.39 -5.39
CA VAL A 34 -8.43 -3.37 -4.90
C VAL A 34 -9.49 -4.02 -4.02
N GLY A 35 -9.74 -3.46 -2.83
CA GLY A 35 -10.63 -4.05 -1.82
C GLY A 35 -10.00 -5.17 -0.99
N SER A 36 -8.68 -5.37 -1.08
CA SER A 36 -7.96 -6.31 -0.22
C SER A 36 -8.25 -6.03 1.26
N SER A 37 -8.56 -7.08 2.03
CA SER A 37 -8.86 -6.99 3.46
C SER A 37 -7.70 -6.53 4.33
N VAL A 38 -6.48 -6.47 3.79
CA VAL A 38 -5.29 -5.97 4.51
C VAL A 38 -5.07 -4.47 4.31
N ILE A 39 -5.79 -3.82 3.40
CA ILE A 39 -5.78 -2.36 3.24
C ILE A 39 -7.03 -1.80 3.91
N TYR A 40 -6.83 -1.18 5.07
CA TYR A 40 -7.93 -0.65 5.89
C TYR A 40 -8.46 0.71 5.40
N GLY A 41 -7.68 1.41 4.57
CA GLY A 41 -8.07 2.69 4.00
C GLY A 41 -6.94 3.33 3.20
N TYR A 42 -7.26 4.46 2.55
CA TYR A 42 -6.31 5.28 1.80
C TYR A 42 -6.32 6.70 2.34
N GLY A 43 -5.14 7.27 2.58
CA GLY A 43 -4.99 8.70 2.86
C GLY A 43 -4.79 9.47 1.57
N ILE A 44 -5.53 10.57 1.39
CA ILE A 44 -5.38 11.49 0.25
C ILE A 44 -4.75 12.79 0.79
N PRO A 45 -3.49 13.10 0.43
CA PRO A 45 -2.86 14.35 0.87
C PRO A 45 -3.58 15.58 0.29
N ALA A 46 -3.69 16.65 1.08
CA ALA A 46 -4.29 17.92 0.68
C ALA A 46 -3.20 18.94 0.28
N TYR A 47 -2.45 18.64 -0.79
CA TYR A 47 -1.47 19.53 -1.38
C TYR A 47 -2.08 20.44 -2.45
#